data_AF-A0A510DYK1-F1
#
_entry.id   AF-A0A510DYK1-F1
#
_cell.length_a   1.000
_cell.length_b   1.000
_cell.length_c   1.000
_cell.angle_alpha   90.00
_cell.angle_beta   90.00
_cell.angle_gamma   90.00
#
_symmetry.space_group_name_H-M   'P 1'
#
loop_
_entity.id
_entity.type
_entity.pdbx_description
1 polymer ?
#
loop_
_entity_poly.entity_id
_entity_poly.type
_entity_poly.pdbx_seq_one_letter_code
_entity_poly.pdbx_strand_id
1 'polypeptide(L)'
;MQKKAIAFSDDGYYIVEINGEEVMFRRAKELDFLYYVSFLSLLPIVIVYALTSTTWVLGLIFLPFLFYLTYLRLALTKFTPENVSRLLSVETKKNIIKINSEAKTFIMQKGRHYRL
;
A
#
# COMPACT_ATOMS: atom_id res chain seq x y z
N MET A 1 20.37 13.30 10.96
CA MET A 1 19.30 12.30 10.79
C MET A 1 18.85 12.34 9.33
N GLN A 2 19.14 11.31 8.53
CA GLN A 2 18.74 11.27 7.11
C GLN A 2 17.22 11.07 7.02
N LYS A 3 16.54 11.90 6.23
CA LYS A 3 15.08 11.89 6.10
C LYS A 3 14.67 10.64 5.33
N LYS A 4 14.14 9.64 6.05
CA LYS A 4 13.51 8.45 5.51
C LYS A 4 12.11 8.82 4.97
N ALA A 5 11.92 8.72 3.66
CA ALA A 5 10.63 8.99 3.02
C ALA A 5 10.08 7.69 2.42
N ILE A 6 8.95 7.21 2.93
CA ILE A 6 8.23 6.04 2.42
C ILE A 6 6.96 6.55 1.72
N ALA A 7 6.75 6.14 0.48
CA ALA A 7 5.57 6.52 -0.30
C ALA A 7 5.10 5.39 -1.21
N PHE A 8 3.82 5.40 -1.56
CA PHE A 8 3.28 4.58 -2.64
C PHE A 8 3.57 5.22 -4.00
N SER A 9 3.88 4.41 -4.99
CA SER A 9 3.82 4.82 -6.38
C SER A 9 2.38 5.20 -6.77
N ASP A 10 2.24 6.08 -7.76
CA ASP A 10 0.93 6.59 -8.23
C ASP A 10 0.01 5.45 -8.74
N ASP A 11 0.60 4.35 -9.22
CA ASP A 11 -0.10 3.14 -9.65
C ASP A 11 -0.52 2.21 -8.48
N GLY A 12 -0.14 2.53 -7.24
CA GLY A 12 -0.45 1.74 -6.04
C GLY A 12 0.31 0.41 -5.93
N TYR A 13 1.14 0.05 -6.92
CA TYR A 13 1.79 -1.26 -7.01
C TYR A 13 3.14 -1.35 -6.29
N TYR A 14 3.71 -0.24 -5.84
CA TYR A 14 5.02 -0.21 -5.20
C TYR A 14 5.01 0.67 -3.96
N ILE A 15 5.63 0.18 -2.89
CA ILE A 15 6.07 1.00 -1.76
C ILE A 15 7.54 1.29 -1.99
N VAL A 16 7.92 2.56 -1.96
CA VAL A 16 9.29 3.00 -2.21
C VAL A 16 9.78 3.81 -1.02
N GLU A 17 11.01 3.52 -0.61
CA GLU A 17 11.75 4.20 0.41
C GLU A 17 13.03 4.78 -0.21
N ILE A 18 13.29 6.08 0.01
CA ILE A 18 14.57 6.69 -0.37
C ILE A 18 15.44 6.82 0.88
N ASN A 19 16.67 6.33 0.82
CA ASN A 19 17.67 6.49 1.85
C ASN A 19 18.99 6.96 1.23
N GLY A 20 19.24 8.28 1.25
CA GLY A 20 20.45 8.85 0.67
C GLY A 20 20.56 8.61 -0.84
N GLU A 21 21.56 7.83 -1.26
CA GLU A 21 21.81 7.45 -2.66
C GLU A 21 21.10 6.15 -3.08
N GLU A 22 20.34 5.52 -2.19
CA GLU A 22 19.67 4.25 -2.46
C GLU A 22 18.16 4.43 -2.54
N VAL A 23 17.55 3.76 -3.52
CA VAL A 23 16.11 3.60 -3.68
C VAL A 23 15.77 2.16 -3.36
N MET A 24 15.04 1.99 -2.27
CA MET A 24 14.50 0.71 -1.84
C MET A 24 13.05 0.62 -2.28
N PHE A 25 12.64 -0.49 -2.90
CA PHE A 25 11.24 -0.66 -3.28
C PHE A 25 10.76 -2.10 -3.10
N ARG A 26 9.47 -2.23 -2.80
CA ARG A 26 8.77 -3.52 -2.68
C ARG A 26 7.49 -3.48 -3.49
N ARG A 27 7.18 -4.58 -4.17
CA ARG A 27 5.90 -4.69 -4.87
C ARG A 27 4.77 -4.93 -3.86
N ALA A 28 3.74 -4.10 -3.94
CA ALA A 28 2.53 -4.17 -3.12
C ALA A 28 1.57 -5.33 -3.54
N LYS A 29 2.06 -6.40 -4.20
CA LYS A 29 1.21 -7.52 -4.66
C LYS A 29 0.42 -8.19 -3.53
N GLU A 30 0.95 -8.15 -2.32
CA GLU A 30 0.26 -8.68 -1.13
C GLU A 30 -1.03 -7.91 -0.82
N LEU A 31 -1.12 -6.63 -1.20
CA LEU A 31 -2.34 -5.82 -1.02
C LEU A 31 -3.45 -6.25 -1.97
N ASP A 32 -3.12 -6.59 -3.22
CA ASP A 32 -4.09 -7.15 -4.17
C ASP A 32 -4.62 -8.50 -3.67
N PHE A 33 -3.72 -9.39 -3.23
CA PHE A 33 -4.12 -10.69 -2.68
C PHE A 33 -5.04 -10.51 -1.47
N LEU A 34 -4.70 -9.62 -0.54
CA LEU A 34 -5.52 -9.36 0.64
C LEU A 34 -6.88 -8.74 0.28
N TYR A 35 -6.92 -7.89 -0.74
CA TYR A 35 -8.17 -7.32 -1.26
C TYR A 35 -9.08 -8.43 -1.79
N TYR A 36 -8.56 -9.35 -2.60
CA TYR A 36 -9.33 -10.48 -3.11
C TYR A 36 -9.81 -11.41 -1.99
N VAL A 37 -8.95 -11.73 -1.01
CA VAL A 37 -9.35 -12.54 0.15
C VAL A 37 -10.46 -11.86 0.95
N SER A 38 -10.34 -10.55 1.19
CA SER A 38 -11.34 -9.76 1.91
C SER A 38 -12.66 -9.74 1.14
N PHE A 39 -12.62 -9.55 -0.19
CA PHE A 39 -13.80 -9.57 -1.04
C PHE A 39 -14.48 -10.95 -1.07
N LEU A 40 -13.71 -12.02 -1.26
CA LEU A 40 -14.23 -13.39 -1.28
C LEU A 40 -14.85 -13.79 0.06
N SER A 41 -14.31 -13.28 1.17
CA SER A 41 -14.87 -13.52 2.51
C SER A 41 -16.27 -12.91 2.72
N LEU A 42 -16.72 -11.99 1.85
CA LEU A 42 -18.07 -11.43 1.89
C LEU A 42 -19.12 -12.39 1.34
N LEU A 43 -18.76 -13.27 0.40
CA LEU A 43 -19.68 -14.23 -0.21
C LEU A 43 -20.42 -15.10 0.81
N PRO A 44 -19.76 -15.76 1.78
CA PRO A 44 -20.47 -16.54 2.78
C PRO A 44 -21.42 -15.70 3.64
N ILE A 45 -21.07 -14.44 3.93
CA ILE A 45 -21.94 -13.54 4.71
C ILE A 45 -23.23 -13.24 3.94
N VAL A 46 -23.10 -12.94 2.64
CA VAL A 46 -24.25 -12.71 1.75
C VAL A 46 -25.11 -13.96 1.59
N ILE A 47 -24.49 -15.14 1.43
CA ILE A 47 -25.20 -16.42 1.33
C ILE A 47 -25.99 -16.70 2.62
N VAL A 48 -25.36 -16.56 3.79
CA VAL A 48 -26.03 -16.77 5.08
C VAL A 48 -27.17 -15.77 5.26
N TYR A 49 -26.98 -14.50 4.89
CA TYR A 49 -28.06 -13.51 4.90
C TYR A 49 -29.22 -13.92 3.99
N ALA A 50 -28.95 -14.36 2.76
CA ALA A 50 -29.98 -14.78 1.82
C ALA A 50 -30.79 -15.99 2.32
N LEU A 51 -30.14 -16.93 3.00
CA LEU A 51 -30.78 -18.15 3.53
C LEU A 51 -31.57 -17.90 4.82
N THR A 52 -31.10 -16.98 5.67
CA THR A 52 -31.65 -16.79 7.03
C THR A 52 -32.47 -15.51 7.19
N SER A 53 -32.39 -14.58 6.23
CA SER A 53 -32.95 -13.22 6.29
C SER A 53 -32.58 -12.44 7.57
N THR A 54 -31.53 -12.86 8.26
CA THR A 54 -31.16 -12.31 9.55
C THR A 54 -30.24 -11.11 9.36
N THR A 55 -30.75 -9.90 9.62
CA THR A 55 -30.02 -8.64 9.38
C THR A 55 -28.76 -8.47 10.22
N TRP A 56 -28.69 -9.08 11.40
CA TRP A 56 -27.49 -9.06 12.26
C TRP A 56 -26.25 -9.66 11.59
N VAL A 57 -26.44 -10.60 10.66
CA VAL A 57 -25.35 -11.25 9.91
C VAL A 57 -24.57 -10.26 9.05
N LEU A 58 -25.21 -9.17 8.60
CA LEU A 58 -24.55 -8.11 7.84
C LEU A 58 -23.47 -7.39 8.66
N GLY A 59 -23.57 -7.39 9.99
CA GLY A 59 -22.53 -6.85 10.87
C GLY A 59 -21.19 -7.58 10.73
N LEU A 60 -21.18 -8.83 10.26
CA LEU A 60 -19.95 -9.58 10.02
C LEU A 60 -19.11 -9.00 8.87
N ILE A 61 -19.68 -8.14 8.01
CA ILE A 61 -18.97 -7.45 6.92
C ILE A 61 -17.84 -6.56 7.47
N PHE A 62 -17.96 -6.08 8.71
CA PHE A 62 -16.92 -5.25 9.33
C PHE A 62 -15.65 -6.04 9.65
N LEU A 63 -15.74 -7.36 9.89
CA LEU A 63 -14.57 -8.19 10.22
C LEU A 63 -13.50 -8.19 9.12
N PRO A 64 -13.80 -8.50 7.84
CA PRO A 64 -12.78 -8.48 6.79
C PRO A 64 -12.21 -7.08 6.55
N PHE A 65 -13.03 -6.02 6.68
CA PHE A 65 -12.55 -4.64 6.60
C PHE A 65 -11.57 -4.29 7.71
N LEU A 66 -11.87 -4.66 8.96
CA LEU A 66 -10.97 -4.45 10.09
C LEU A 66 -9.66 -5.22 9.90
N PHE A 67 -9.74 -6.48 9.47
CA PHE A 67 -8.55 -7.29 9.22
C PHE A 67 -7.67 -6.68 8.12
N TYR A 68 -8.27 -6.25 7.02
CA TYR A 68 -7.59 -5.57 5.91
C TYR A 68 -6.87 -4.30 6.37
N LEU A 69 -7.55 -3.41 7.11
CA LEU A 69 -6.96 -2.18 7.63
C LEU A 69 -5.80 -2.45 8.60
N THR A 70 -5.94 -3.45 9.47
CA THR A 70 -4.91 -3.82 10.44
C THR A 70 -3.65 -4.34 9.74
N TYR A 71 -3.83 -5.18 8.73
CA TYR A 71 -2.74 -5.68 7.91
C TYR A 71 -2.05 -4.56 7.14
N LEU A 72 -2.80 -3.66 6.50
CA LEU A 72 -2.26 -2.54 5.74
C LEU A 72 -1.40 -1.64 6.63
N ARG A 73 -1.86 -1.38 7.86
CA ARG A 73 -1.08 -0.66 8.88
C ARG A 73 0.22 -1.40 9.24
N LEU A 74 0.16 -2.71 9.49
CA LEU A 74 1.35 -3.51 9.81
C LEU A 74 2.34 -3.57 8.65
N ALA A 75 1.86 -3.76 7.42
CA ALA A 75 2.67 -3.79 6.21
C ALA A 75 3.40 -2.46 5.97
N LEU A 76 2.75 -1.33 6.27
CA LEU A 76 3.37 -0.01 6.24
C LEU A 76 4.40 0.19 7.36
N THR A 77 4.14 -0.35 8.55
CA THR A 77 5.04 -0.18 9.70
C THR A 77 6.29 -1.06 9.58
N LYS A 78 6.18 -2.23 8.95
CA LYS A 78 7.27 -3.19 8.71
C LYS A 78 7.67 -3.21 7.22
N PHE A 79 8.10 -2.07 6.68
CA PHE A 79 8.64 -2.04 5.34
C PHE A 79 9.93 -2.87 5.27
N THR A 80 9.87 -4.01 4.58
CA THR A 80 11.05 -4.81 4.21
C THR A 80 11.26 -4.66 2.71
N PRO A 81 12.37 -4.06 2.26
CA PRO A 81 12.61 -3.83 0.84
C PRO A 81 12.81 -5.16 0.11
N GLU A 82 12.18 -5.29 -1.06
CA GLU A 82 12.36 -6.47 -1.92
C GLU A 82 13.56 -6.26 -2.87
N ASN A 83 13.77 -5.01 -3.30
CA ASN A 83 14.90 -4.62 -4.14
C ASN A 83 15.51 -3.31 -3.64
N VAL A 84 16.81 -3.19 -3.84
CA VAL A 84 17.60 -1.98 -3.59
C VAL A 84 18.28 -1.62 -4.90
N SER A 85 18.13 -0.37 -5.33
CA SER A 85 18.78 0.15 -6.54
C SER A 85 19.42 1.50 -6.26
N ARG A 86 20.44 1.85 -7.07
CA ARG A 86 21.07 3.15 -6.97
C ARG A 86 20.12 4.24 -7.48
N LEU A 87 20.04 5.34 -6.74
CA LEU A 87 19.34 6.55 -7.14
C LEU A 87 20.14 7.26 -8.23
N LEU A 88 19.53 7.47 -9.40
CA LEU A 88 20.13 8.23 -10.48
C LEU A 88 19.76 9.71 -10.39
N SER A 89 18.47 10.02 -10.21
CA SER A 89 17.99 11.39 -10.05
C SER A 89 16.60 11.45 -9.44
N VAL A 90 16.28 12.57 -8.79
CA VAL A 90 14.93 12.88 -8.31
C VAL A 90 14.47 14.17 -8.98
N GLU A 91 13.47 14.08 -9.84
CA GLU A 91 12.81 15.24 -10.44
C GLU A 91 11.58 15.59 -9.61
N THR A 92 11.47 16.84 -9.15
CA THR A 92 10.30 17.31 -8.41
C THR A 92 9.59 18.39 -9.22
N LYS A 93 8.34 18.17 -9.60
CA LYS A 93 7.53 19.14 -10.35
C LYS A 93 6.15 19.29 -9.72
N LYS A 94 5.86 20.49 -9.19
CA LYS A 94 4.61 20.79 -8.48
C LYS A 94 4.37 19.77 -7.34
N ASN A 95 3.30 18.97 -7.45
CA ASN A 95 2.91 17.92 -6.52
C ASN A 95 3.42 16.52 -6.94
N ILE A 96 4.27 16.41 -7.96
CA ILE A 96 4.78 15.12 -8.44
C ILE A 96 6.27 15.00 -8.11
N ILE A 97 6.67 13.87 -7.56
CA ILE A 97 8.05 13.43 -7.39
C ILE A 97 8.27 12.26 -8.34
N LYS A 98 9.29 12.38 -9.19
CA LYS A 98 9.73 11.32 -10.08
C LYS A 98 11.11 10.88 -9.63
N ILE A 99 11.23 9.61 -9.23
CA ILE A 99 12.44 9.00 -8.74
C ILE A 99 12.97 8.11 -9.85
N ASN A 100 14.08 8.51 -10.47
CA ASN A 100 14.79 7.68 -11.44
C ASN A 100 15.82 6.85 -10.68
N SER A 101 15.67 5.53 -10.72
CA SER A 101 16.67 4.58 -10.24
C SER A 101 17.20 3.74 -11.40
N GLU A 102 18.31 3.06 -11.21
CA GLU A 102 18.87 2.14 -12.23
C GLU A 102 17.88 1.06 -12.67
N ALA A 103 17.03 0.59 -11.76
CA ALA A 103 16.07 -0.46 -12.05
C ALA A 103 14.79 0.04 -12.71
N LYS A 104 14.25 1.18 -12.23
CA LYS A 104 12.95 1.70 -12.66
C LYS A 104 12.79 3.18 -12.32
N THR A 105 11.96 3.87 -13.09
CA THR A 105 11.43 5.19 -12.73
C THR A 105 10.11 5.06 -11.97
N PHE A 106 10.02 5.67 -10.80
CA PHE A 106 8.80 5.76 -10.00
C PHE A 106 8.22 7.18 -10.08
N ILE A 107 6.92 7.29 -10.24
CA ILE A 107 6.20 8.57 -10.19
C ILE A 107 5.29 8.53 -8.97
N MET A 108 5.32 9.59 -8.17
CA MET A 108 4.63 9.69 -6.89
C MET A 108 4.00 11.06 -6.76
N GLN A 109 2.83 11.14 -6.13
CA GLN A 109 2.32 12.41 -5.64
C GLN A 109 2.94 12.75 -4.28
N LYS A 110 3.37 13.99 -4.11
CA LYS A 110 3.62 14.59 -2.79
C LYS A 110 2.33 14.47 -1.99
N GLY A 111 2.36 13.65 -0.94
CA GLY A 111 1.30 13.67 0.06
C GLY A 111 1.14 15.10 0.61
N ARG A 112 -0.11 15.51 0.86
CA ARG A 112 -0.38 16.75 1.62
C ARG A 112 0.35 16.64 2.96
N HIS A 113 1.43 17.39 3.11
CA HIS A 113 2.17 17.66 4.34
C HIS A 113 2.04 16.62 5.47
N TYR A 114 3.02 15.72 5.55
CA TYR A 114 3.63 15.48 6.85
C TYR A 114 4.88 16.37 6.89
N ARG A 115 4.86 17.39 7.76
CA ARG A 115 6.03 18.24 8.01
C ARG A 115 7.19 17.34 8.46
N LEU A 116 8.32 17.44 7.75
CA LEU A 116 9.63 16.99 8.20
C LEU A 116 10.56 18.19 8.31
#